data_AF-M4S5C0-F1
#
_entry.id   AF-M4S5C0-F1
#
_cell.length_a   1.000
_cell.length_b   1.000
_cell.length_c   1.000
_cell.angle_alpha   90.00
_cell.angle_beta   90.00
_cell.angle_gamma   90.00
#
_symmetry.space_group_name_H-M   'P 1'
#
loop_
_entity.id
_entity.type
_entity.pdbx_description
1 polymer ?
#
loop_
_entity_poly.entity_id
_entity_poly.type
_entity_poly.pdbx_seq_one_letter_code
_entity_poly.pdbx_strand_id
1 'polypeptide(L)'
;MFDRLFLAHPRSVNESYVEHFGVAFRFGATMVASGLACMVHGIVPALFVRTGSNAVKRLHAQMAARQPSPRAREQRHAGWNEPEWQIEYEI
;
A
#
# COMPACT_ATOMS: atom_id res chain seq x y z
N MET A 1 -22.03 -13.77 13.89
CA MET A 1 -20.55 -13.80 13.75
C MET A 1 -20.09 -13.39 12.35
N PHE A 2 -20.66 -13.99 11.29
CA PHE A 2 -20.34 -13.69 9.89
C PHE A 2 -20.38 -12.19 9.54
N ASP A 3 -21.45 -11.50 9.94
CA ASP A 3 -21.60 -10.05 9.75
C ASP A 3 -20.45 -9.21 10.32
N ARG A 4 -19.98 -9.53 11.53
CA ARG A 4 -18.89 -8.80 12.18
C ARG A 4 -17.55 -9.04 11.50
N LEU A 5 -17.32 -10.25 10.98
CA LEU A 5 -16.04 -10.64 10.39
C LEU A 5 -15.88 -10.16 8.95
N PHE A 6 -16.96 -10.17 8.17
CA PHE A 6 -16.87 -9.94 6.72
C PHE A 6 -17.63 -8.71 6.23
N LEU A 7 -18.74 -8.35 6.87
CA LEU A 7 -19.64 -7.31 6.34
C LEU A 7 -19.56 -5.99 7.11
N ALA A 8 -19.17 -5.99 8.39
CA ALA A 8 -19.11 -4.78 9.20
C ALA A 8 -17.99 -3.84 8.74
N HIS A 9 -16.82 -4.38 8.39
CA HIS A 9 -15.67 -3.57 7.95
C HIS A 9 -15.89 -2.93 6.57
N PRO A 10 -16.28 -3.66 5.50
CA PRO A 10 -16.59 -3.03 4.21
C PRO A 10 -17.70 -1.97 4.31
N ARG A 11 -18.76 -2.25 5.07
CA ARG A 11 -19.84 -1.28 5.32
C ARG A 11 -19.35 -0.01 6.02
N SER A 12 -18.38 -0.11 6.94
CA SER A 12 -17.83 1.06 7.63
C SER A 12 -17.06 2.02 6.72
N VAL A 13 -16.63 1.55 5.55
CA VAL A 13 -15.95 2.35 4.52
C VAL A 13 -16.81 2.55 3.26
N ASN A 14 -18.12 2.25 3.33
CA ASN A 14 -19.07 2.33 2.22
C ASN A 14 -18.70 1.47 0.99
N GLU A 15 -18.09 0.29 1.19
CA GLU A 15 -17.78 -0.67 0.13
C GLU A 15 -18.59 -1.96 0.27
N SER A 16 -18.90 -2.61 -0.85
CA SER A 16 -19.40 -3.99 -0.83
C SER A 16 -18.27 -4.97 -0.47
N TYR A 17 -18.62 -6.16 0.04
CA TYR A 17 -17.63 -7.18 0.38
C TYR A 17 -16.71 -7.53 -0.80
N VAL A 18 -17.27 -7.67 -2.00
CA VAL A 18 -16.52 -8.08 -3.20
C VAL A 18 -15.56 -6.98 -3.66
N GLU A 19 -15.98 -5.70 -3.60
CA GLU A 19 -15.10 -4.56 -3.89
C GLU A 19 -13.94 -4.49 -2.89
N HIS A 20 -14.27 -4.51 -1.61
CA HIS A 20 -13.28 -4.43 -0.53
C HIS A 20 -12.30 -5.61 -0.60
N PHE A 21 -12.82 -6.82 -0.78
CA PHE A 21 -12.02 -8.03 -0.94
C PHE A 21 -11.09 -7.93 -2.15
N GLY A 22 -11.61 -7.54 -3.32
CA GLY A 22 -10.80 -7.43 -4.53
C GLY A 22 -9.67 -6.39 -4.40
N VAL A 23 -9.97 -5.25 -3.77
CA VAL A 23 -8.98 -4.21 -3.49
C VAL A 23 -7.92 -4.72 -2.50
N ALA A 24 -8.35 -5.25 -1.35
CA ALA A 24 -7.44 -5.74 -0.32
C ALA A 24 -6.56 -6.89 -0.81
N PHE A 25 -7.14 -7.84 -1.56
CA PHE A 25 -6.43 -8.98 -2.10
C PHE A 25 -5.38 -8.56 -3.15
N ARG A 26 -5.71 -7.65 -4.07
CA ARG A 26 -4.73 -7.16 -5.06
C ARG A 26 -3.61 -6.35 -4.41
N PHE A 27 -3.94 -5.56 -3.40
CA PHE A 27 -2.95 -4.82 -2.61
C PHE A 27 -1.98 -5.78 -1.92
N GLY A 28 -2.51 -6.76 -1.17
CA GLY A 28 -1.72 -7.77 -0.48
C GLY A 28 -0.91 -8.66 -1.42
N ALA A 29 -1.49 -9.11 -2.54
CA ALA A 29 -0.78 -9.90 -3.53
C ALA A 29 0.41 -9.14 -4.14
N THR A 30 0.25 -7.83 -4.37
CA THR A 30 1.36 -6.97 -4.82
C THR A 30 2.46 -6.92 -3.77
N MET A 31 2.12 -6.74 -2.48
CA MET A 31 3.09 -6.74 -1.38
C MET A 31 3.87 -8.05 -1.28
N VAL A 32 3.18 -9.18 -1.33
CA VAL A 32 3.80 -10.51 -1.25
C VAL A 32 4.73 -10.74 -2.43
N ALA A 33 4.27 -10.48 -3.66
CA ALA A 33 5.07 -10.66 -4.86
C ALA A 33 6.30 -9.75 -4.87
N SER A 34 6.16 -8.47 -4.50
CA SER A 34 7.29 -7.56 -4.41
C SER A 34 8.25 -7.93 -3.29
N GLY A 35 7.74 -8.40 -2.14
CA GLY A 35 8.58 -8.87 -1.04
C GLY A 35 9.44 -10.07 -1.43
N LEU A 36 8.85 -11.04 -2.14
CA LEU A 36 9.60 -12.17 -2.71
C LEU A 36 10.65 -11.71 -3.73
N ALA A 37 10.31 -10.74 -4.58
CA ALA A 37 11.26 -10.15 -5.52
C ALA A 37 12.44 -9.47 -4.81
N CYS A 38 12.19 -8.71 -3.73
CA CYS A 38 13.25 -8.12 -2.90
C CYS A 38 14.16 -9.18 -2.26
N MET A 39 13.58 -10.29 -1.80
CA MET A 39 14.37 -11.40 -1.24
C MET A 39 15.28 -12.04 -2.29
N VAL A 40 14.77 -12.27 -3.51
CA VAL A 40 15.57 -12.77 -4.63
C VAL A 40 16.65 -11.75 -5.02
N HIS A 41 16.33 -10.46 -5.07
CA HIS A 41 17.31 -9.39 -5.30
C HIS A 41 18.44 -9.39 -4.26
N GLY A 42 18.12 -9.60 -2.98
CA GLY A 42 19.13 -9.73 -1.91
C GLY A 42 20.07 -10.92 -2.10
N ILE A 43 19.66 -11.96 -2.82
CA ILE A 43 20.51 -13.11 -3.20
C ILE A 43 21.25 -12.82 -4.51
N VAL A 44 20.57 -12.22 -5.49
CA VAL A 44 21.09 -11.91 -6.83
C VAL A 44 20.79 -10.44 -7.18
N PRO A 45 21.71 -9.50 -6.90
CA PRO A 45 21.45 -8.06 -7.02
C PRO A 45 21.07 -7.58 -8.42
N ALA A 46 21.46 -8.30 -9.48
CA ALA A 46 21.09 -7.95 -10.85
C ALA A 46 19.62 -8.26 -11.20
N LEU A 47 18.92 -9.07 -10.38
CA LEU A 47 17.52 -9.41 -10.59
C LEU A 47 16.60 -8.46 -9.80
N PHE A 48 15.45 -8.13 -10.39
CA PHE A 48 14.38 -7.37 -9.74
C PHE A 48 14.75 -5.98 -9.20
N VAL A 49 15.85 -5.37 -9.65
CA VAL A 49 16.46 -4.10 -9.20
C VAL A 49 15.52 -2.97 -8.77
N ARG A 50 14.35 -2.81 -9.39
CA ARG A 50 13.38 -1.74 -9.07
C ARG A 50 12.01 -2.24 -8.63
N THR A 51 11.87 -3.53 -8.39
CA THR A 51 10.56 -4.17 -8.21
C THR A 51 9.96 -3.78 -6.87
N GLY A 52 10.77 -3.80 -5.81
CA GLY A 52 10.36 -3.42 -4.46
C GLY A 52 9.96 -1.94 -4.39
N SER A 53 10.86 -1.06 -4.81
CA SER A 53 10.70 0.39 -4.80
C SER A 53 9.51 0.85 -5.64
N ASN A 54 9.31 0.31 -6.85
CA ASN A 54 8.15 0.61 -7.67
C ASN A 54 6.84 0.11 -7.03
N ALA A 55 6.86 -1.08 -6.42
CA ALA A 55 5.70 -1.59 -5.70
C ALA A 55 5.33 -0.70 -4.51
N VAL A 56 6.31 -0.29 -3.69
CA VAL A 56 6.08 0.62 -2.55
C VAL A 56 5.51 1.95 -3.02
N LYS A 57 6.10 2.57 -4.06
CA LYS A 57 5.59 3.84 -4.65
C LYS A 57 4.14 3.69 -5.10
N ARG A 58 3.83 2.59 -5.80
CA ARG A 58 2.49 2.30 -6.31
C ARG A 58 1.48 2.06 -5.19
N LEU A 59 1.84 1.28 -4.18
CA LEU A 59 0.97 0.98 -3.03
C LEU A 59 0.73 2.23 -2.17
N HIS A 60 1.77 3.04 -1.97
CA HIS A 60 1.66 4.32 -1.28
C HIS A 60 0.71 5.28 -2.01
N ALA A 61 0.86 5.42 -3.34
CA ALA A 61 -0.05 6.26 -4.14
C ALA A 61 -1.51 5.79 -4.02
N GLN A 62 -1.75 4.47 -4.02
CA GLN A 62 -3.10 3.92 -3.80
C GLN A 62 -3.65 4.24 -2.41
N MET A 63 -2.83 4.18 -1.36
CA MET A 63 -3.25 4.57 0.00
C MET A 63 -3.53 6.07 0.09
N ALA A 64 -2.67 6.91 -0.48
CA ALA A 64 -2.82 8.36 -0.48
C ALA A 64 -4.10 8.80 -1.22
N ALA A 65 -4.43 8.16 -2.35
CA ALA A 65 -5.65 8.45 -3.12
C ALA A 65 -6.95 8.12 -2.35
N ARG A 66 -6.88 7.30 -1.29
CA ARG A 66 -8.02 6.92 -0.44
C ARG A 66 -8.10 7.73 0.85
N GLN A 67 -7.20 8.70 1.07
CA GLN A 67 -7.29 9.56 2.24
C GLN A 67 -8.46 10.56 2.11
N PRO A 68 -9.14 10.90 3.21
CA PRO A 68 -10.16 11.96 3.22
C PRO A 68 -9.54 13.31 2.85
N SER A 69 -10.39 14.25 2.44
CA SER A 69 -10.08 15.52 1.76
C SER A 69 -8.84 16.30 2.28
N PRO A 70 -8.25 17.20 1.46
CA PRO A 70 -7.04 17.96 1.82
C PRO A 70 -7.08 18.66 3.19
N ARG A 71 -8.26 19.09 3.65
CA ARG A 71 -8.47 19.70 4.98
C ARG A 71 -8.26 18.71 6.14
N ALA A 72 -8.65 17.44 5.97
CA ALA A 72 -8.42 16.39 6.96
C ALA A 72 -6.93 15.95 6.98
N ARG A 73 -6.22 16.15 5.87
CA ARG A 73 -4.78 15.89 5.72
C ARG A 73 -3.93 16.97 6.38
N GLU A 74 -4.26 18.25 6.17
CA GLU A 74 -3.54 19.41 6.72
C GLU A 74 -3.48 19.40 8.26
N GLN A 75 -4.57 19.00 8.92
CA GLN A 75 -4.62 18.85 10.38
C GLN A 75 -3.74 17.71 10.93
N ARG A 76 -3.39 16.71 10.10
CA ARG A 76 -2.54 15.56 10.50
C ARG A 76 -1.06 15.80 10.20
N HIS A 77 -0.73 16.66 9.24
CA HIS A 77 0.63 16.94 8.78
C HIS A 77 1.38 18.00 9.62
N ALA A 78 0.75 18.62 10.62
CA ALA A 78 1.37 19.63 11.49
C ALA A 78 2.56 19.11 12.34
N GLY A 79 3.02 17.87 12.16
CA GLY A 79 4.15 17.28 12.88
C GLY A 79 5.01 16.29 12.10
N TRP A 80 4.85 16.13 10.78
CA TRP A 80 5.65 15.19 9.98
C TRP A 80 6.43 15.94 8.89
N ASN A 81 7.75 16.06 9.06
CA ASN A 81 8.65 16.49 8.00
C ASN A 81 8.82 15.32 7.03
N GLU A 82 8.48 15.51 5.75
CA GLU A 82 8.71 14.50 4.71
C GLU A 82 10.20 14.14 4.70
N PRO A 83 10.58 12.87 4.94
CA PRO A 83 11.98 12.50 4.87
C PRO A 83 12.44 12.58 3.42
N GLU A 84 13.61 13.19 3.18
CA GLU A 84 14.32 13.15 1.91
C GLU A 84 14.83 11.73 1.64
N TRP A 85 13.92 10.78 1.40
CA TRP A 85 14.30 9.48 0.88
C TRP A 85 14.91 9.70 -0.50
N GLN A 86 16.10 9.13 -0.76
CA GLN A 86 16.57 8.98 -2.12
C GLN A 86 15.55 8.13 -2.89
N ILE A 87 14.73 8.79 -3.71
CA ILE A 87 13.68 8.16 -4.54
C ILE A 87 14.28 7.16 -5.55
N GLU A 88 15.61 7.17 -5.70
CA GLU A 88 16.44 6.26 -6.48
C GLU A 88 16.98 5.04 -5.71
N TYR A 89 16.44 4.70 -4.55
CA TYR A 89 16.83 3.45 -3.89
C TYR A 89 16.32 2.24 -4.71
N GLU A 90 17.27 1.48 -5.26
CA GLU A 90 17.03 0.31 -6.12
C GLU A 90 16.92 -0.96 -5.26
N ILE A 91 15.67 -1.34 -4.99
CA ILE A 91 15.22 -2.69 -4.60
C ILE A 91 13.97 -2.99 -5.42
#